data_AF-A0A8B6Y270-F1
#
_entry.id   AF-A0A8B6Y270-F1
#
_cell.length_a   1.000
_cell.length_b   1.000
_cell.length_c   1.000
_cell.angle_alpha   90.00
_cell.angle_beta   90.00
_cell.angle_gamma   90.00
#
_symmetry.space_group_name_H-M   'P 1'
#
loop_
_entity.id
_entity.type
_entity.pdbx_description
1 polymer ?
#
loop_
_entity_poly.entity_id
_entity_poly.type
_entity_poly.pdbx_seq_one_letter_code
_entity_poly.pdbx_strand_id
1 'polypeptide(L)'
;MISETHDKQCDEHYECLIRVISTLKYVTQQGLAIRQNDETQSNLNQLLLMRSEDCPPLSKLAMSMSGHLSGVAKLFQDDFNAAIFIHCYAHRLNLVLQDACKQVSCMNEGQELYQLLYNFICLALKRLVRFKKLQCDILDEDVMQININAPCPTHFTARTKSYGSILTNFQVILLELQEISESNGPNRAKADGLLDKLLSFQLYFGLRLAYDVFATIEQVS
;
A
#
# COMPACT_ATOMS: atom_id res chain seq x y z
N MET A 1 13.28 -8.44 44.29
CA MET A 1 12.47 -7.21 44.39
C MET A 1 12.63 -6.48 43.08
N ILE A 2 11.56 -6.32 42.33
CA ILE A 2 11.53 -5.43 41.17
C ILE A 2 11.72 -4.00 41.73
N SER A 3 12.58 -3.20 41.12
CA SER A 3 12.95 -1.85 41.59
C SER A 3 11.74 -0.91 41.49
N GLU A 4 11.52 -0.02 42.45
CA GLU A 4 10.46 1.03 42.39
C GLU A 4 10.49 1.86 41.08
N THR A 5 11.66 1.96 40.45
CA THR A 5 11.82 2.61 39.14
C THR A 5 11.18 1.81 38.00
N HIS A 6 11.25 0.48 38.04
CA HIS A 6 10.66 -0.39 37.03
C HIS A 6 9.12 -0.36 37.13
N ASP A 7 8.56 -0.34 38.34
CA ASP A 7 7.10 -0.25 38.52
C ASP A 7 6.55 1.10 38.01
N LYS A 8 7.26 2.21 38.24
CA LYS A 8 6.88 3.51 37.66
C LYS A 8 6.92 3.52 36.13
N GLN A 9 7.92 2.89 35.52
CA GLN A 9 7.99 2.76 34.07
C GLN A 9 6.86 1.88 33.52
N CYS A 10 6.48 0.82 34.24
CA CYS A 10 5.35 -0.03 33.88
C CYS A 10 4.04 0.77 33.82
N ASP A 11 3.79 1.60 34.83
CA ASP A 11 2.60 2.44 34.92
C ASP A 11 2.58 3.49 33.80
N GLU A 12 3.72 4.12 33.49
CA GLU A 12 3.85 5.08 32.38
C GLU A 12 3.52 4.46 31.01
N HIS A 13 3.96 3.22 30.75
CA HIS A 13 3.65 2.53 29.50
C HIS A 13 2.21 2.04 29.42
N TYR A 14 1.64 1.60 30.55
CA TYR A 14 0.23 1.25 30.61
C TYR A 14 -0.64 2.47 30.30
N GLU A 15 -0.35 3.63 30.89
CA GLU A 15 -1.02 4.89 30.58
C GLU A 15 -0.88 5.25 29.09
N CYS A 16 0.32 5.11 28.51
CA CYS A 16 0.52 5.33 27.08
C CYS A 16 -0.34 4.40 26.21
N LEU A 17 -0.42 3.11 26.56
CA LEU A 17 -1.23 2.14 25.83
C LEU A 17 -2.71 2.51 25.87
N ILE A 18 -3.23 2.89 27.03
CA ILE A 18 -4.61 3.36 27.20
C ILE A 18 -4.85 4.62 26.35
N ARG A 19 -3.89 5.53 26.28
CA ARG A 19 -3.96 6.71 25.41
C ARG A 19 -3.96 6.33 23.93
N VAL A 20 -3.15 5.36 23.50
CA VAL A 20 -3.18 4.85 22.11
C VAL A 20 -4.53 4.23 21.76
N ILE A 21 -5.04 3.34 22.63
CA ILE A 21 -6.32 2.64 22.42
C ILE A 21 -7.49 3.62 22.40
N SER A 22 -7.55 4.56 23.34
CA SER A 22 -8.60 5.58 23.40
C SER A 22 -8.57 6.52 22.19
N THR A 23 -7.39 6.85 21.68
CA THR A 23 -7.21 7.63 20.45
C THR A 23 -7.73 6.86 19.24
N LEU A 24 -7.37 5.58 19.11
CA LEU A 24 -7.88 4.72 18.05
C LEU A 24 -9.41 4.60 18.10
N LYS A 25 -9.97 4.44 19.31
CA LYS A 25 -11.42 4.44 19.53
C LYS A 25 -12.06 5.76 19.09
N TYR A 26 -11.46 6.90 19.41
CA TYR A 26 -11.98 8.20 19.00
C TYR A 26 -11.98 8.35 17.47
N VAL A 27 -10.85 8.07 16.82
CA VAL A 27 -10.71 8.18 15.36
C VAL A 27 -11.73 7.29 14.65
N THR A 28 -11.91 6.05 15.12
CA THR A 28 -12.90 5.12 14.56
C THR A 28 -14.35 5.54 14.81
N GLN A 29 -14.67 6.08 16.00
CA GLN A 29 -16.01 6.58 16.31
C GLN A 29 -16.41 7.82 15.49
N GLN A 30 -15.44 8.67 15.17
CA GLN A 30 -15.67 9.84 14.31
C GLN A 30 -15.73 9.49 12.81
N GLY A 31 -15.55 8.22 12.45
CA GLY A 31 -15.47 7.79 11.05
C GLY A 31 -14.25 8.35 10.30
N LEU A 32 -13.22 8.79 11.04
CA LEU A 32 -12.00 9.32 10.44
C LEU A 32 -11.11 8.17 9.98
N ALA A 33 -10.48 8.34 8.82
CA ALA A 33 -9.52 7.36 8.32
C ALA A 33 -8.34 7.24 9.30
N ILE A 34 -8.04 6.03 9.76
CA ILE A 34 -6.95 5.80 10.73
C ILE A 34 -5.60 6.21 10.14
N ARG A 35 -5.39 5.92 8.84
CA ARG A 35 -4.17 6.19 8.09
C ARG A 35 -4.46 6.95 6.80
N GLN A 36 -3.58 7.88 6.43
CA GLN A 36 -3.60 8.58 5.14
C GLN A 36 -2.42 8.12 4.27
N ASN A 37 -2.34 8.58 3.01
CA ASN A 37 -1.29 8.19 2.06
C ASN A 37 0.13 8.49 2.57
N ASP A 38 0.28 9.48 3.45
CA ASP A 38 1.50 9.76 4.20
C ASP A 38 1.31 9.28 5.66
N GLU A 39 2.22 8.43 6.15
CA GLU A 39 2.21 7.95 7.54
C GLU A 39 2.24 9.12 8.53
N THR A 40 2.99 10.18 8.21
CA THR A 40 3.15 11.35 9.09
C THR A 40 1.86 12.18 9.20
N GLN A 41 0.99 12.13 8.19
CA GLN A 41 -0.27 12.89 8.13
C GLN A 41 -1.50 12.06 8.51
N SER A 42 -1.31 10.84 9.01
CA SER A 42 -2.46 10.03 9.44
C SER A 42 -3.18 10.63 10.63
N ASN A 43 -4.52 10.55 10.64
CA ASN A 43 -5.34 11.13 11.72
C ASN A 43 -4.99 10.51 13.09
N LEU A 44 -4.66 9.21 13.11
CA LEU A 44 -4.19 8.56 14.33
C LEU A 44 -2.87 9.17 14.80
N ASN A 45 -1.88 9.32 13.90
CA ASN A 45 -0.57 9.86 14.26
C ASN A 45 -0.63 11.33 14.69
N GLN A 46 -1.38 12.17 13.98
CA GLN A 46 -1.56 13.57 14.35
C GLN A 46 -2.24 13.72 15.72
N LEU A 47 -3.24 12.90 16.02
CA LEU A 47 -3.91 12.93 17.31
C LEU A 47 -3.00 12.37 18.43
N LEU A 48 -2.20 11.34 18.15
CA LEU A 48 -1.20 10.84 19.11
C LEU A 48 -0.10 11.87 19.37
N LEU A 49 0.35 12.61 18.35
CA LEU A 49 1.30 13.72 18.49
C LEU A 49 0.73 14.82 19.38
N MET A 50 -0.50 15.28 19.14
CA MET A 50 -1.15 16.26 20.03
C MET A 50 -1.27 15.72 21.46
N ARG A 51 -1.67 14.46 21.63
CA ARG A 51 -1.78 13.85 22.97
C ARG A 51 -0.43 13.62 23.64
N SER A 52 0.67 13.63 22.88
CA SER A 52 2.02 13.49 23.41
C SER A 52 2.52 14.77 24.08
N GLU A 53 1.91 15.91 23.78
CA GLU A 53 2.16 17.18 24.49
C GLU A 53 1.69 17.08 25.95
N ASP A 54 0.53 16.46 26.18
CA ASP A 54 -0.05 16.24 27.51
C ASP A 54 0.49 15.00 28.23
N CYS A 55 1.14 14.10 27.49
CA CYS A 55 1.69 12.84 28.00
C CYS A 55 3.11 12.65 27.43
N PRO A 56 4.14 13.26 28.06
CA PRO A 56 5.51 13.21 27.56
C PRO A 56 6.05 11.79 27.27
N PRO A 57 5.69 10.74 28.03
CA PRO A 57 6.09 9.37 27.68
C PRO A 57 5.56 8.90 26.32
N LEU A 58 4.40 9.39 25.87
CA LEU A 58 3.83 9.10 24.56
C LEU A 58 4.66 9.67 23.40
N SER A 59 5.39 10.78 23.63
CA SER A 59 6.26 11.38 22.61
C SER A 59 7.48 10.51 22.28
N LYS A 60 7.90 9.66 23.22
CA LYS A 60 9.00 8.70 23.03
C LYS A 60 8.56 7.49 22.22
N LEU A 61 7.27 7.15 22.22
CA LEU A 61 6.67 6.11 21.38
C LEU A 61 6.59 6.59 19.92
N ALA A 62 7.74 6.65 19.24
CA ALA A 62 7.79 7.01 17.83
C ALA A 62 6.88 6.04 17.05
N MET A 63 6.02 6.61 16.20
CA MET A 63 4.76 6.03 15.72
C MET A 63 4.88 4.83 14.74
N SER A 64 6.00 4.11 14.77
CA SER A 64 6.21 2.84 14.09
C SER A 64 5.89 1.68 15.03
N MET A 65 5.01 0.76 14.64
CA MET A 65 4.63 -0.36 15.52
C MET A 65 5.76 -1.38 15.74
N SER A 66 6.72 -1.48 14.81
CA SER A 66 7.75 -2.53 14.82
C SER A 66 9.18 -2.03 14.56
N GLY A 67 9.41 -0.71 14.60
CA GLY A 67 10.73 -0.13 14.38
C GLY A 67 11.76 -0.63 15.40
N HIS A 68 12.88 -1.17 14.91
CA HIS A 68 13.92 -1.74 15.77
C HIS A 68 14.70 -0.71 16.62
N LEU A 69 14.65 0.57 16.24
CA LEU A 69 15.34 1.67 16.95
C LEU A 69 14.40 2.49 17.85
N SER A 70 13.12 2.58 17.51
CA SER A 70 12.18 3.51 18.17
C SER A 70 10.72 3.08 18.08
N GLY A 71 10.45 1.84 17.65
CA GLY A 71 9.09 1.37 17.50
C GLY A 71 8.44 1.01 18.83
N VAL A 72 7.10 1.08 18.87
CA VAL A 72 6.29 0.71 20.03
C VAL A 72 6.70 -0.66 20.58
N ALA A 73 6.86 -1.66 19.71
CA ALA A 73 7.35 -2.98 20.11
C ALA A 73 8.68 -2.95 20.88
N LYS A 74 9.66 -2.18 20.40
CA LYS A 74 10.99 -2.10 20.98
C LYS A 74 10.95 -1.43 22.35
N LEU A 75 10.21 -0.33 22.46
CA LEU A 75 10.04 0.41 23.72
C LEU A 75 9.37 -0.47 24.78
N PHE A 76 8.28 -1.17 24.43
CA PHE A 76 7.65 -2.13 25.35
C PHE A 76 8.58 -3.27 25.77
N GLN A 77 9.48 -3.72 24.89
CA GLN A 77 10.45 -4.78 25.19
C GLN A 77 11.63 -4.32 26.06
N ASP A 78 12.04 -3.06 25.93
CA ASP A 78 13.11 -2.48 26.73
C ASP A 78 12.68 -2.34 28.21
N ASP A 79 11.41 -2.02 28.44
CA ASP A 79 10.86 -1.91 29.80
C ASP A 79 10.31 -3.24 30.34
N PHE A 80 9.75 -4.08 29.46
CA PHE A 80 9.29 -5.41 29.81
C PHE A 80 9.96 -6.46 28.93
N ASN A 81 11.09 -7.00 29.40
CA ASN A 81 11.86 -8.00 28.66
C ASN A 81 11.06 -9.31 28.37
N ALA A 82 9.92 -9.53 29.04
CA ALA A 82 9.01 -10.63 28.77
C ALA A 82 7.95 -10.34 27.67
N ALA A 83 7.85 -9.09 27.20
CA ALA A 83 6.87 -8.70 26.19
C ALA A 83 7.23 -9.29 24.82
N ILE A 84 6.31 -10.08 24.27
CA ILE A 84 6.50 -10.72 22.96
C ILE A 84 5.82 -9.86 21.90
N PHE A 85 6.62 -9.28 21.00
CA PHE A 85 6.08 -8.64 19.82
C PHE A 85 5.67 -9.70 18.79
N ILE A 86 4.39 -9.70 18.40
CA ILE A 86 3.83 -10.59 17.38
C ILE A 86 3.25 -9.74 16.26
N HIS A 87 3.69 -9.98 15.03
CA HIS A 87 3.09 -9.34 13.86
C HIS A 87 1.64 -9.79 13.67
N CYS A 88 0.77 -8.85 13.26
CA CYS A 88 -0.60 -9.20 12.92
C CYS A 88 -0.64 -10.20 11.76
N TYR A 89 -1.68 -11.04 11.74
CA TYR A 89 -1.87 -12.07 10.72
C TYR A 89 -1.85 -11.47 9.31
N ALA A 90 -2.55 -10.34 9.11
CA ALA A 90 -2.57 -9.62 7.83
C ALA A 90 -1.17 -9.19 7.35
N HIS A 91 -0.30 -8.73 8.26
CA HIS A 91 1.07 -8.35 7.90
C HIS A 91 1.91 -9.57 7.52
N ARG A 92 1.83 -10.65 8.31
CA ARG A 92 2.55 -11.91 8.01
C ARG A 92 2.11 -12.48 6.67
N LEU A 93 0.80 -12.49 6.42
CA LEU A 93 0.21 -12.96 5.17
C LEU A 93 0.70 -12.12 3.99
N ASN A 94 0.68 -10.79 4.10
CA ASN A 94 1.22 -9.90 3.06
C ASN A 94 2.71 -10.19 2.75
N LEU A 95 3.56 -10.41 3.76
CA LEU A 95 4.96 -10.74 3.54
C LEU A 95 5.14 -12.08 2.81
N VAL A 96 4.47 -13.13 3.28
CA VAL A 96 4.52 -14.47 2.64
C VAL A 96 4.07 -14.39 1.19
N LEU A 97 3.02 -13.63 0.89
CA LEU A 97 2.52 -13.48 -0.47
C LEU A 97 3.45 -12.72 -1.37
N GLN A 98 4.07 -11.64 -0.87
CA GLN A 98 5.05 -10.90 -1.65
C GLN A 98 6.24 -11.77 -2.01
N ASP A 99 6.73 -12.56 -1.06
CA ASP A 99 7.84 -13.47 -1.31
C ASP A 99 7.43 -14.60 -2.25
N ALA A 100 6.24 -15.18 -2.09
CA ALA A 100 5.71 -16.18 -3.02
C ALA A 100 5.56 -15.62 -4.44
N CYS A 101 5.01 -14.41 -4.61
CA CYS A 101 4.85 -13.77 -5.91
C CYS A 101 6.20 -13.52 -6.61
N LYS A 102 7.25 -13.17 -5.85
CA LYS A 102 8.60 -12.99 -6.41
C LYS A 102 9.21 -14.30 -6.93
N GLN A 103 8.85 -15.44 -6.34
CA GLN A 103 9.33 -16.75 -6.79
C GLN A 103 8.63 -17.26 -8.04
N VAL A 104 7.42 -16.74 -8.34
CA VAL A 104 6.69 -17.08 -9.55
C VAL A 104 7.02 -16.04 -10.64
N SER A 105 7.84 -16.44 -11.60
CA SER A 105 8.41 -15.53 -12.62
C SER A 105 7.35 -14.66 -13.31
N CYS A 106 6.27 -15.25 -13.81
CA CYS A 106 5.22 -14.51 -14.50
C CYS A 106 4.49 -13.49 -13.60
N MET A 107 4.30 -13.80 -12.31
CA MET A 107 3.68 -12.87 -11.35
C MET A 107 4.63 -11.72 -11.00
N ASN A 108 5.93 -12.02 -10.82
CA ASN A 108 6.93 -10.98 -10.58
C ASN A 108 7.04 -10.03 -11.77
N GLU A 109 7.11 -10.57 -12.99
CA GLU A 109 7.12 -9.79 -14.22
C GLU A 109 5.83 -8.96 -14.39
N GLY A 110 4.67 -9.51 -14.04
CA GLY A 110 3.40 -8.79 -14.02
C GLY A 110 3.41 -7.61 -13.03
N GLN A 111 3.99 -7.80 -11.85
CA GLN A 111 4.15 -6.73 -10.85
C GLN A 111 5.06 -5.60 -11.36
N GLU A 112 6.18 -5.94 -12.00
CA GLU A 112 7.09 -4.96 -12.61
C GLU A 112 6.42 -4.21 -13.76
N LEU A 113 5.67 -4.91 -14.61
CA LEU A 113 4.92 -4.31 -15.72
C LEU A 113 3.90 -3.30 -15.20
N TYR A 114 3.13 -3.67 -14.17
CA TYR A 114 2.19 -2.76 -13.52
C TYR A 114 2.85 -1.45 -13.06
N GLN A 115 3.98 -1.55 -12.34
CA GLN A 115 4.72 -0.38 -11.86
C GLN A 115 5.20 0.49 -13.04
N LEU A 116 5.68 -0.13 -14.11
CA LEU A 116 6.13 0.59 -15.31
C LEU A 116 4.98 1.31 -16.02
N LEU A 117 3.82 0.67 -16.15
CA LEU A 117 2.63 1.26 -16.78
C LEU A 117 2.13 2.47 -15.99
N TYR A 118 1.99 2.34 -14.67
CA TYR A 118 1.60 3.45 -13.82
C TYR A 118 2.57 4.63 -13.95
N ASN A 119 3.89 4.36 -13.86
CA ASN A 119 4.91 5.40 -13.98
C ASN A 119 4.91 6.05 -15.36
N PHE A 120 4.65 5.28 -16.41
CA PHE A 120 4.63 5.80 -17.76
C PHE A 120 3.38 6.64 -18.01
N ILE A 121 2.18 6.11 -17.77
CA ILE A 121 0.91 6.74 -18.13
C ILE A 121 0.52 7.82 -17.10
N CYS A 122 0.50 7.47 -15.82
CA CYS A 122 -0.15 8.27 -14.78
C CYS A 122 0.72 9.42 -14.26
N LEU A 123 2.05 9.27 -14.24
CA LEU A 123 2.95 10.31 -13.71
C LEU A 123 3.22 11.45 -14.71
N ALA A 124 2.79 11.33 -15.97
CA ALA A 124 2.90 12.40 -16.96
C ALA A 124 1.53 12.96 -17.33
N LEU A 125 1.27 14.21 -16.96
CA LEU A 125 -0.03 14.88 -17.15
C LEU A 125 -0.57 14.78 -18.58
N LYS A 126 0.28 15.00 -19.60
CA LYS A 126 -0.14 14.91 -21.01
C LYS A 126 -0.64 13.52 -21.39
N ARG A 127 0.02 12.46 -20.89
CA ARG A 127 -0.37 11.06 -21.17
C ARG A 127 -1.60 10.68 -20.38
N LEU A 128 -1.67 11.09 -19.11
CA LEU A 128 -2.85 10.86 -18.27
C LEU A 128 -4.12 11.47 -18.87
N VAL A 129 -4.03 12.70 -19.41
CA VAL A 129 -5.19 13.35 -20.06
C VAL A 129 -5.64 12.60 -21.30
N ARG A 130 -4.72 12.13 -22.15
CA ARG A 130 -5.09 11.34 -23.34
C ARG A 130 -5.67 9.99 -22.96
N PHE A 131 -5.03 9.30 -22.02
CA PHE A 131 -5.52 8.04 -21.47
C PHE A 131 -6.96 8.17 -20.97
N LYS A 132 -7.29 9.23 -20.21
CA LYS A 132 -8.66 9.47 -19.74
C LYS A 132 -9.66 9.76 -20.86
N LYS A 133 -9.22 10.40 -21.96
CA LYS A 133 -10.09 10.59 -23.13
C LYS A 133 -10.41 9.26 -23.80
N LEU A 134 -9.39 8.46 -24.08
CA LEU A 134 -9.57 7.11 -24.62
C LEU A 134 -10.44 6.24 -23.70
N GLN A 135 -10.31 6.41 -22.38
CA GLN A 135 -11.14 5.73 -21.41
C GLN A 135 -12.63 6.06 -21.58
N CYS A 136 -12.98 7.34 -21.80
CA CYS A 136 -14.34 7.77 -22.09
C CYS A 136 -14.87 7.27 -23.45
N ASP A 137 -13.97 7.07 -24.43
CA ASP A 137 -14.35 6.65 -25.77
C ASP A 137 -14.59 5.12 -25.87
N ILE A 138 -13.95 4.33 -25.00
CA ILE A 138 -13.91 2.85 -25.09
C ILE A 138 -14.73 2.17 -23.99
N LEU A 139 -14.74 2.72 -22.77
CA LEU A 139 -15.38 2.06 -21.62
C LEU A 139 -16.78 2.62 -21.36
N ASP A 140 -17.67 1.75 -20.89
CA ASP A 140 -19.00 2.15 -20.41
C ASP A 140 -18.89 3.12 -19.23
N GLU A 141 -19.92 3.97 -19.06
CA GLU A 141 -19.90 5.05 -18.06
C GLU A 141 -19.65 4.58 -16.62
N ASP A 142 -20.14 3.38 -16.28
CA ASP A 142 -19.97 2.79 -14.96
C ASP A 142 -18.52 2.33 -14.70
N VAL A 143 -17.77 2.05 -15.76
CA VAL A 143 -16.43 1.45 -15.71
C VAL A 143 -15.34 2.51 -15.92
N MET A 144 -15.62 3.59 -16.67
CA MET A 144 -14.64 4.65 -16.95
C MET A 144 -14.13 5.39 -15.71
N GLN A 145 -14.81 5.27 -14.57
CA GLN A 145 -14.35 5.86 -13.30
C GLN A 145 -13.15 5.10 -12.68
N ILE A 146 -12.90 3.86 -13.12
CA ILE A 146 -11.84 3.00 -12.60
C ILE A 146 -10.51 3.43 -13.20
N ASN A 147 -9.75 4.24 -12.47
CA ASN A 147 -8.42 4.69 -12.87
C ASN A 147 -7.34 3.68 -12.47
N ILE A 148 -6.19 3.72 -13.17
CA ILE A 148 -5.01 2.93 -12.78
C ILE A 148 -4.54 3.41 -11.41
N ASN A 149 -4.54 2.50 -10.44
CA ASN A 149 -4.16 2.81 -9.06
C ASN A 149 -2.64 2.88 -8.88
N ALA A 150 -2.19 3.69 -7.93
CA ALA A 150 -0.79 3.76 -7.54
C ALA A 150 -0.33 2.44 -6.90
N PRO A 151 0.89 1.95 -7.24
CA PRO A 151 1.45 0.76 -6.62
C PRO A 151 1.64 0.96 -5.12
N CYS A 152 1.06 0.07 -4.30
CA CYS A 152 1.23 0.07 -2.85
C CYS A 152 2.05 -1.15 -2.42
N PRO A 153 3.31 -0.98 -1.99
CA PRO A 153 4.15 -2.08 -1.56
C PRO A 153 3.63 -2.75 -0.29
N THR A 154 3.01 -2.01 0.62
CA THR A 154 2.75 -2.44 2.00
C THR A 154 1.35 -2.98 2.24
N HIS A 155 0.40 -2.82 1.31
CA HIS A 155 -1.00 -3.16 1.52
C HIS A 155 -1.55 -4.10 0.44
N PHE A 156 -1.67 -5.39 0.75
CA PHE A 156 -2.12 -6.39 -0.23
C PHE A 156 -3.56 -6.15 -0.70
N THR A 157 -4.48 -5.63 0.13
CA THR A 157 -5.86 -5.35 -0.31
C THR A 157 -5.94 -4.18 -1.31
N ALA A 158 -4.91 -3.33 -1.37
CA ALA A 158 -4.81 -2.35 -2.44
C ALA A 158 -4.43 -3.00 -3.78
N ARG A 159 -3.77 -4.17 -3.75
CA ARG A 159 -3.27 -4.85 -4.95
C ARG A 159 -4.38 -5.45 -5.79
N THR A 160 -5.44 -5.99 -5.19
CA THR A 160 -6.62 -6.49 -5.94
C THR A 160 -7.19 -5.37 -6.82
N LYS A 161 -7.40 -4.18 -6.23
CA LYS A 161 -7.88 -3.00 -6.95
C LYS A 161 -6.88 -2.51 -7.99
N SER A 162 -5.58 -2.59 -7.70
CA SER A 162 -4.52 -2.23 -8.66
C SER A 162 -4.51 -3.12 -9.89
N TYR A 163 -4.41 -4.45 -9.71
CA TYR A 163 -4.43 -5.38 -10.83
C TYR A 163 -5.77 -5.34 -11.57
N GLY A 164 -6.87 -5.24 -10.82
CA GLY A 164 -8.21 -5.05 -11.39
C GLY A 164 -8.27 -3.81 -12.29
N SER A 165 -7.73 -2.67 -11.85
CA SER A 165 -7.70 -1.45 -12.66
C SER A 165 -6.91 -1.59 -13.96
N ILE A 166 -5.82 -2.37 -13.98
CA ILE A 166 -5.07 -2.64 -15.22
C ILE A 166 -5.87 -3.55 -16.16
N LEU A 167 -6.48 -4.62 -15.62
CA LEU A 167 -7.27 -5.55 -16.41
C LEU A 167 -8.51 -4.88 -17.01
N THR A 168 -9.19 -4.02 -16.25
CA THR A 168 -10.32 -3.21 -16.72
C THR A 168 -9.91 -2.25 -17.83
N ASN A 169 -8.76 -1.61 -17.68
CA ASN A 169 -8.26 -0.65 -18.67
C ASN A 169 -7.36 -1.27 -19.74
N PHE A 170 -7.32 -2.60 -19.86
CA PHE A 170 -6.31 -3.29 -20.67
C PHE A 170 -6.34 -2.84 -22.14
N GLN A 171 -7.54 -2.73 -22.72
CA GLN A 171 -7.72 -2.26 -24.10
C GLN A 171 -7.32 -0.79 -24.27
N VAL A 172 -7.68 0.07 -23.31
CA VAL A 172 -7.33 1.50 -23.31
C VAL A 172 -5.80 1.68 -23.24
N ILE A 173 -5.13 0.87 -22.40
CA ILE A 173 -3.67 0.88 -22.25
C ILE A 173 -3.00 0.47 -23.57
N LEU A 174 -3.48 -0.60 -24.22
CA LEU A 174 -2.93 -1.04 -25.51
C LEU A 174 -3.05 0.06 -26.57
N LEU A 175 -4.21 0.70 -26.69
CA LEU A 175 -4.44 1.76 -27.67
C LEU A 175 -3.59 3.00 -27.40
N GLU A 176 -3.51 3.49 -26.15
CA GLU A 176 -2.64 4.63 -25.83
C GLU A 176 -1.16 4.32 -26.13
N LEU A 177 -0.70 3.10 -25.81
CA LEU A 177 0.67 2.71 -26.14
C LEU A 177 0.90 2.62 -27.65
N GLN A 178 -0.07 2.09 -28.39
CA GLN A 178 0.00 1.98 -29.85
C GLN A 178 0.09 3.37 -30.51
N GLU A 179 -0.76 4.32 -30.09
CA GLU A 179 -0.72 5.69 -30.59
C GLU A 179 0.62 6.38 -30.26
N ILE A 180 1.18 6.13 -29.07
CA ILE A 180 2.50 6.66 -28.71
C ILE A 180 3.61 6.02 -29.55
N SER A 181 3.55 4.72 -29.83
CA SER A 181 4.55 4.04 -30.66
C SER A 181 4.55 4.52 -32.11
N GLU A 182 3.37 4.85 -32.64
CA GLU A 182 3.23 5.37 -34.00
C GLU A 182 3.66 6.85 -34.10
N SER A 183 3.66 7.57 -32.97
CA SER A 183 4.14 8.94 -32.90
C SER A 183 5.68 9.03 -32.99
N ASN A 184 6.20 10.01 -33.76
CA ASN A 184 7.64 10.30 -33.85
C ASN A 184 8.16 11.07 -32.61
N GLY A 185 7.86 10.57 -31.41
CA GLY A 185 8.20 11.19 -30.14
C GLY A 185 9.30 10.46 -29.35
N PRO A 186 9.89 11.11 -28.32
CA PRO A 186 10.94 10.52 -27.49
C PRO A 186 10.48 9.32 -26.67
N ASN A 187 9.17 9.12 -26.52
CA ASN A 187 8.59 8.01 -25.76
C ASN A 187 8.26 6.78 -26.61
N ARG A 188 8.47 6.84 -27.94
CA ARG A 188 8.12 5.79 -28.90
C ARG A 188 8.70 4.43 -28.51
N ALA A 189 10.03 4.34 -28.39
CA ALA A 189 10.72 3.08 -28.09
C ALA A 189 10.29 2.47 -26.75
N LYS A 190 9.94 3.31 -25.77
CA LYS A 190 9.44 2.86 -24.46
C LYS A 190 8.00 2.35 -24.56
N ALA A 191 7.17 2.97 -25.39
CA ALA A 191 5.82 2.49 -25.65
C ALA A 191 5.83 1.17 -26.42
N ASP A 192 6.65 1.05 -27.47
CA ASP A 192 6.88 -0.21 -28.22
C ASP A 192 7.22 -1.37 -27.27
N GLY A 193 8.25 -1.19 -26.44
CA GLY A 193 8.68 -2.25 -25.51
C GLY A 193 7.65 -2.58 -24.42
N LEU A 194 6.76 -1.65 -24.05
CA LEU A 194 5.64 -1.94 -23.13
C LEU A 194 4.50 -2.66 -23.83
N LEU A 195 4.25 -2.34 -25.10
CA LEU A 195 3.25 -2.99 -25.93
C LEU A 195 3.62 -4.44 -26.22
N ASP A 196 4.87 -4.71 -26.62
CA ASP A 196 5.40 -6.07 -26.81
C ASP A 196 5.24 -6.92 -25.55
N LYS A 197 5.51 -6.32 -24.38
CA LYS A 197 5.31 -6.94 -23.08
C LYS A 197 3.84 -7.27 -22.82
N LEU A 198 2.93 -6.33 -23.04
CA LEU A 198 1.50 -6.54 -22.81
C LEU A 198 0.87 -7.60 -23.72
N LEU A 199 1.38 -7.75 -24.95
CA LEU A 199 0.93 -8.77 -25.89
C LEU A 199 1.51 -10.17 -25.60
N SER A 200 2.49 -10.29 -24.71
CA SER A 200 3.01 -11.59 -24.27
C SER A 200 1.99 -12.32 -23.39
N PHE A 201 1.67 -13.56 -23.77
CA PHE A 201 0.80 -14.44 -22.98
C PHE A 201 1.29 -14.57 -21.53
N GLN A 202 2.59 -14.74 -21.32
CA GLN A 202 3.18 -14.93 -19.99
C GLN A 202 2.88 -13.75 -19.06
N LEU A 203 2.90 -12.52 -19.59
CA LEU A 203 2.66 -11.30 -18.82
C LEU A 203 1.18 -11.07 -18.56
N TYR A 204 0.32 -11.29 -19.56
CA TYR A 204 -1.13 -11.24 -19.35
C TYR A 204 -1.57 -12.28 -18.32
N PHE A 205 -1.08 -13.51 -18.45
CA PHE A 205 -1.32 -14.59 -17.49
C PHE A 205 -0.82 -14.21 -16.09
N GLY A 206 0.38 -13.66 -15.97
CA GLY A 206 0.94 -13.20 -14.70
C GLY A 206 0.09 -12.13 -14.01
N LEU A 207 -0.39 -11.13 -14.76
CA LEU A 207 -1.31 -10.10 -14.24
C LEU A 207 -2.64 -10.69 -13.77
N ARG A 208 -3.22 -11.61 -14.54
CA ARG A 208 -4.50 -12.24 -14.21
C ARG A 208 -4.36 -13.16 -12.98
N LEU A 209 -3.31 -13.98 -12.95
CA LEU A 209 -3.00 -14.84 -11.83
C LEU A 209 -2.77 -14.03 -10.55
N ALA A 210 -2.04 -12.91 -10.63
CA ALA A 210 -1.87 -12.00 -9.50
C ALA A 210 -3.21 -11.45 -9.00
N TYR A 211 -4.09 -10.99 -9.90
CA TYR A 211 -5.42 -10.55 -9.53
C TYR A 211 -6.22 -11.63 -8.79
N ASP A 212 -6.29 -12.84 -9.34
CA ASP A 212 -7.10 -13.93 -8.76
C ASP A 212 -6.55 -14.36 -7.38
N VAL A 213 -5.22 -14.42 -7.23
CA VAL A 213 -4.57 -14.71 -5.94
C VAL A 213 -4.89 -13.63 -4.91
N PHE A 214 -4.67 -12.35 -5.23
CA PHE A 214 -4.93 -11.26 -4.27
C PHE A 214 -6.43 -11.11 -3.94
N ALA A 215 -7.32 -11.30 -4.92
CA ALA A 215 -8.77 -11.27 -4.73
C ALA A 215 -9.24 -12.38 -3.78
N THR A 216 -8.72 -13.60 -3.93
CA THR A 216 -9.05 -14.73 -3.06
C THR A 216 -8.61 -14.45 -1.62
N ILE A 217 -7.47 -13.81 -1.45
CA ILE A 217 -6.88 -13.55 -0.14
C ILE A 217 -7.61 -12.43 0.60
N GLU A 218 -8.07 -11.43 -0.13
CA GLU A 218 -8.91 -10.36 0.43
C GLU A 218 -10.23 -10.89 1.01
N GLN A 219 -10.74 -12.03 0.54
CA GLN A 219 -11.95 -12.66 1.08
C GLN A 219 -11.72 -13.38 2.42
N VAL A 220 -10.47 -13.76 2.74
CA VAL A 220 -10.12 -14.53 3.95
C VAL A 220 -9.42 -13.68 5.02
N SER A 221 -9.23 -12.39 4.78
CA SER A 221 -8.64 -11.43 5.73
C SER A 221 -9.70 -10.60 6.42
#